data_AF-A0A374CE14-F1
#
_entry.id   AF-A0A374CE14-F1
#
_cell.length_a   1.000
_cell.length_b   1.000
_cell.length_c   1.000
_cell.angle_alpha   90.00
_cell.angle_beta   90.00
_cell.angle_gamma   90.00
#
_symmetry.space_group_name_H-M   'P 1'
#
loop_
_entity.id
_entity.type
_entity.pdbx_description
1 polymer ?
#
loop_
_entity_poly.entity_id
_entity_poly.type
_entity_poly.pdbx_seq_one_letter_code
_entity_poly.pdbx_strand_id
1 'polypeptide(L)'
;MREPANIDAIIELMDRTPEEMDAQNVLAPVRDRILRIRALYSWWLVNPRKTDQELVFKDMQDYRVQRMMAYNDLHLIKLILGNLQRVSKDFARFRFDQMIQRTYDKAESMGDARAMAAAAAAYGKYHLLDKEDPVDNGYDQIQPQVFIPTTDPRHLGLKRIPNVMTTIKKLIKKYTDNSMDLVKIEAEDYDEQLLEYTPTEEIKEDAQ
;
A
#
# COMPACT_ATOMS: atom_id res chain seq x y z
N MET A 1 3.06 42.11 0.71
CA MET A 1 3.85 40.95 0.27
C MET A 1 3.15 39.71 0.79
N ARG A 2 2.49 38.95 -0.08
CA ARG A 2 1.89 37.66 0.27
C ARG A 2 3.04 36.65 0.23
N GLU A 3 3.47 36.15 1.39
CA GLU A 3 4.25 34.92 1.45
C GLU A 3 3.53 33.85 0.61
N PRO A 4 4.20 32.98 -0.15
CA PRO A 4 3.50 31.96 -0.91
C PRO A 4 2.80 31.04 0.10
N ALA A 5 1.50 31.27 0.28
CA ALA A 5 0.62 30.54 1.18
C ALA A 5 0.26 29.15 0.63
N ASN A 6 1.19 28.53 -0.11
CA ASN A 6 0.98 27.21 -0.67
C ASN A 6 2.22 26.35 -0.36
N ILE A 7 2.12 25.60 0.74
CA ILE A 7 3.17 24.67 1.21
C ILE A 7 3.55 23.71 0.07
N ASP A 8 2.56 23.31 -0.74
CA ASP A 8 2.75 22.41 -1.88
C ASP A 8 3.70 22.99 -2.95
N ALA A 9 3.63 24.30 -3.20
CA ALA A 9 4.54 24.96 -4.13
C ALA A 9 5.97 25.02 -3.58
N ILE A 10 6.12 25.16 -2.26
CA ILE A 10 7.44 25.11 -1.61
C ILE A 10 8.01 23.69 -1.67
N ILE A 11 7.16 22.67 -1.50
CA ILE A 11 7.55 21.26 -1.63
C ILE A 11 8.05 20.96 -3.05
N GLU A 12 7.30 21.37 -4.07
CA GLU A 12 7.73 21.16 -5.46
C GLU A 12 9.09 21.80 -5.75
N LEU A 13 9.34 22.99 -5.19
CA LEU A 13 10.59 23.72 -5.34
C LEU A 13 11.76 23.10 -4.55
N MET A 14 11.51 22.29 -3.52
CA MET A 14 12.57 21.65 -2.74
C MET A 14 13.34 20.58 -3.51
N ASP A 15 12.76 19.99 -4.56
CA ASP A 15 13.42 18.96 -5.36
C ASP A 15 14.17 19.54 -6.58
N ARG A 16 13.95 20.83 -6.89
CA ARG A 16 14.52 21.50 -8.06
C ARG A 16 15.97 21.96 -7.85
N THR A 17 16.75 22.01 -8.91
CA THR A 17 18.09 22.63 -8.88
C THR A 17 17.98 24.16 -8.85
N PRO A 18 19.01 24.89 -8.36
CA PRO A 18 19.00 26.36 -8.38
C PRO A 18 18.75 26.94 -9.77
N GLU A 19 19.28 26.28 -10.80
CA GLU A 19 19.15 26.67 -12.22
C GLU A 19 17.70 26.54 -12.72
N GLU A 20 17.00 25.47 -12.31
CA GLU A 20 15.58 25.27 -12.61
C GLU A 20 14.69 26.30 -11.91
N MET A 21 15.07 26.72 -10.69
CA MET A 21 14.34 27.75 -9.95
C MET A 21 14.48 29.13 -10.60
N ASP A 22 15.65 29.42 -11.16
CA ASP A 22 15.90 30.65 -11.92
C ASP A 22 15.10 30.65 -13.25
N ALA A 23 15.02 29.50 -13.92
CA ALA A 23 14.20 29.35 -15.14
C ALA A 23 12.69 29.55 -14.88
N GLN A 24 12.22 29.26 -13.67
CA GLN A 24 10.84 29.50 -13.22
C GLN A 24 10.58 30.92 -12.69
N ASN A 25 11.56 31.83 -12.81
CA ASN A 25 11.49 33.20 -12.29
C ASN A 25 11.20 33.27 -10.78
N VAL A 26 11.73 32.33 -9.99
CA VAL A 26 11.63 32.40 -8.52
C VAL A 26 12.47 33.57 -8.02
N LEU A 27 11.88 34.40 -7.15
CA LEU A 27 12.58 35.54 -6.56
C LEU A 27 13.80 35.06 -5.75
N ALA A 28 14.95 35.73 -5.92
CA ALA A 28 16.21 35.37 -5.25
C ALA A 28 16.09 35.18 -3.72
N PRO A 29 15.38 36.05 -2.95
CA PRO A 29 15.20 35.84 -1.51
C PRO A 29 14.41 34.57 -1.15
N VAL A 30 13.48 34.16 -2.02
CA VAL A 30 12.68 32.94 -1.84
C VAL A 30 13.53 31.71 -2.15
N ARG A 31 14.30 31.75 -3.23
CA ARG A 31 15.24 30.70 -3.61
C ARG A 31 16.27 30.44 -2.51
N ASP A 32 16.91 31.49 -2.00
CA ASP A 32 17.94 31.38 -0.96
C ASP A 32 17.35 30.82 0.35
N ARG A 33 16.10 31.17 0.67
CA ARG A 33 15.35 30.58 1.79
C ARG A 33 15.08 29.09 1.58
N ILE A 34 14.66 28.67 0.39
CA ILE A 34 14.39 27.24 0.09
C ILE A 34 15.68 26.42 0.16
N LEU A 35 16.79 26.92 -0.38
CA LEU A 35 18.10 26.25 -0.30
C LEU A 35 18.58 26.09 1.16
N ARG A 36 18.35 27.11 1.99
CA ARG A 36 18.61 27.04 3.43
C ARG A 36 17.76 25.97 4.11
N ILE A 37 16.46 25.97 3.86
CA ILE A 37 15.53 24.96 4.40
C ILE A 37 15.97 23.55 3.97
N ARG A 38 16.36 23.36 2.71
CA ARG A 38 16.88 22.09 2.19
C ARG A 38 18.10 21.61 2.97
N ALA A 39 19.07 22.49 3.20
CA ALA A 39 20.27 22.17 3.95
C ALA A 39 19.98 21.84 5.43
N LEU A 40 19.09 22.60 6.08
CA LEU A 40 18.65 22.34 7.46
C LEU A 40 17.87 21.03 7.57
N TYR A 41 17.04 20.73 6.57
CA TYR A 41 16.31 19.48 6.47
C TYR A 41 17.27 18.29 6.35
N SER A 42 18.24 18.35 5.43
CA SER A 42 19.27 17.31 5.30
C SER A 42 20.06 17.11 6.60
N TRP A 43 20.39 18.20 7.29
CA TRP A 43 21.08 18.12 8.58
C TRP A 43 20.20 17.48 9.67
N TRP A 44 18.91 17.81 9.73
CA TRP A 44 17.98 17.19 10.69
C TRP A 44 17.85 15.69 10.42
N LEU A 45 17.74 15.28 9.16
CA LEU A 45 17.62 13.88 8.76
C LEU A 45 18.82 13.04 9.23
N VAL A 46 20.03 13.60 9.14
CA VAL A 46 21.26 12.98 9.64
C VAL A 46 21.31 12.99 11.18
N ASN A 47 20.67 13.95 11.83
CA ASN A 47 20.74 14.18 13.28
C ASN A 47 19.37 14.14 13.98
N PRO A 48 18.63 13.02 13.96
CA PRO A 48 17.25 12.96 14.46
C PRO A 48 17.11 13.06 15.99
N ARG A 49 18.22 13.07 16.74
CA ARG A 49 18.22 13.29 18.21
C ARG A 49 18.30 14.77 18.58
N LYS A 50 18.53 15.64 17.60
CA LYS A 50 18.66 17.07 17.83
C LYS A 50 17.30 17.68 18.14
N THR A 51 17.31 18.59 19.09
CA THR A 51 16.12 19.30 19.54
C THR A 51 15.78 20.44 18.58
N ASP A 52 14.52 20.87 18.62
CA ASP A 52 14.06 22.06 17.89
C ASP A 52 14.95 23.28 18.14
N GLN A 53 15.41 23.45 19.39
CA GLN A 53 16.27 24.56 19.79
C GLN A 53 17.65 24.48 19.11
N GLU A 54 18.21 23.28 18.99
CA GLU A 54 19.49 23.08 18.30
C GLU A 54 19.38 23.34 16.80
N LEU A 55 18.25 23.01 16.16
CA LEU A 55 18.03 23.38 14.75
C LEU A 55 17.95 24.91 14.60
N VAL A 56 17.13 25.57 15.42
CA VAL A 56 16.99 27.04 15.37
C VAL A 56 18.34 27.72 15.60
N PHE A 57 19.12 27.22 16.55
CA PHE A 57 20.46 27.72 16.82
C PHE A 57 21.39 27.52 15.62
N LYS A 58 21.35 26.34 14.98
CA LYS A 58 22.13 26.06 13.78
C LYS A 58 21.77 27.00 12.62
N ASP A 59 20.49 27.22 12.39
CA ASP A 59 20.01 28.13 11.34
C ASP A 59 20.52 29.56 11.58
N MET A 60 20.42 30.04 12.83
CA MET A 60 20.98 31.34 13.23
C MET A 60 22.50 31.42 13.08
N GLN A 61 23.24 30.35 13.35
CA GLN A 61 24.71 30.33 13.23
C GLN A 61 25.18 30.28 11.78
N ASP A 62 24.65 29.35 10.99
CA ASP A 62 25.11 29.08 9.63
C ASP A 62 24.67 30.18 8.65
N TYR A 63 23.43 30.68 8.79
CA TYR A 63 22.81 31.58 7.83
C TYR A 63 22.55 32.99 8.37
N ARG A 64 22.92 33.27 9.63
CA ARG A 64 22.78 34.59 10.28
C ARG A 64 21.35 35.16 10.25
N VAL A 65 20.35 34.29 10.27
CA VAL A 65 18.94 34.69 10.30
C VAL A 65 18.53 35.15 11.70
N GLN A 66 17.55 36.05 11.75
CA GLN A 66 16.95 36.47 13.01
C GLN A 66 16.14 35.32 13.64
N ARG A 67 16.12 35.25 14.97
CA ARG A 67 15.40 34.21 15.75
C ARG A 67 13.97 33.97 15.26
N MET A 68 13.20 35.03 14.98
CA MET A 68 11.81 34.90 14.51
C MET A 68 11.71 34.17 13.17
N MET A 69 12.63 34.43 12.23
CA MET A 69 12.68 33.75 10.94
C MET A 69 13.11 32.29 11.10
N ALA A 70 14.07 32.01 11.99
CA ALA A 70 14.51 30.64 12.25
C ALA A 70 13.39 29.75 12.84
N TYR A 71 12.52 30.30 13.69
CA TYR A 71 11.33 29.58 14.16
C TYR A 71 10.29 29.36 13.04
N ASN A 72 10.16 30.28 12.09
CA ASN A 72 9.30 30.09 10.93
C ASN A 72 9.85 28.99 10.01
N ASP A 73 11.17 28.98 9.77
CA ASP A 73 11.85 27.95 8.99
C ASP A 73 11.76 26.57 9.69
N LEU A 74 11.91 26.50 11.02
CA LEU A 74 11.63 25.30 11.82
C LEU A 74 10.19 24.78 11.61
N HIS A 75 9.20 25.67 11.65
CA HIS A 75 7.81 25.30 11.47
C HIS A 75 7.57 24.70 10.07
N LEU A 76 8.15 25.32 9.04
CA LEU A 76 8.06 24.83 7.67
C LEU A 76 8.74 23.46 7.50
N ILE A 77 9.93 23.28 8.09
CA ILE A 77 10.64 21.99 8.10
C ILE A 77 9.78 20.90 8.75
N LYS A 78 9.09 21.21 9.85
CA LYS A 78 8.18 20.27 10.53
C LYS A 78 6.95 19.92 9.70
N LEU A 79 6.37 20.88 8.99
CA LEU A 79 5.25 20.63 8.06
C LEU A 79 5.68 19.68 6.93
N ILE A 80 6.84 19.95 6.33
CA ILE A 80 7.46 19.11 5.30
C ILE A 80 7.74 17.70 5.85
N LEU A 81 8.32 17.62 7.05
CA LEU A 81 8.62 16.35 7.71
C LEU A 81 7.34 15.58 8.09
N GLY A 82 6.29 16.28 8.51
CA GLY A 82 4.99 15.71 8.89
C GLY A 82 4.31 14.96 7.75
N ASN A 83 4.45 15.43 6.51
CA ASN A 83 4.00 14.67 5.33
C ASN A 83 4.84 13.41 5.07
N LEU A 84 6.09 13.37 5.54
CA LEU A 84 6.98 12.19 5.50
C LEU A 84 6.91 11.30 6.77
N GLN A 85 6.16 11.68 7.81
CA GLN A 85 6.07 10.93 9.08
C GLN A 85 5.31 9.59 8.99
N ARG A 86 4.89 9.16 7.79
CA ARG A 86 4.82 7.73 7.51
C ARG A 86 6.25 7.18 7.47
N VAL A 87 6.85 7.01 8.65
CA VAL A 87 8.12 6.30 8.78
C VAL A 87 7.96 4.95 8.10
N SER A 88 8.62 4.80 6.95
CA SER A 88 8.63 3.51 6.28
C SER A 88 9.21 2.49 7.25
N LYS A 89 8.67 1.27 7.22
CA LYS A 89 9.20 0.17 8.03
C LYS A 89 10.70 -0.02 7.78
N ASP A 90 11.13 0.25 6.55
CA ASP A 90 12.55 0.17 6.13
C ASP A 90 13.41 1.27 6.76
N PHE A 91 12.91 2.50 6.88
CA PHE A 91 13.63 3.55 7.61
C PHE A 91 13.79 3.19 9.10
N ALA A 92 12.75 2.61 9.72
CA ALA A 92 12.84 2.15 11.11
C ALA A 92 13.91 1.05 11.28
N ARG A 93 14.03 0.10 10.33
CA ARG A 93 15.08 -0.93 10.30
C ARG A 93 16.47 -0.31 10.20
N PHE A 94 16.69 0.53 9.19
CA PHE A 94 17.97 1.22 9.01
C PHE A 94 18.41 2.01 10.26
N ARG A 95 17.46 2.69 10.91
CA ARG A 95 17.72 3.44 12.14
C ARG A 95 18.04 2.53 13.33
N PHE A 96 17.38 1.37 13.41
CA PHE A 96 17.70 0.34 14.39
C PHE A 96 19.14 -0.18 14.20
N ASP A 97 19.56 -0.43 12.96
CA ASP A 97 20.91 -0.92 12.66
C ASP A 97 21.99 0.05 13.11
N GLN A 98 21.82 1.34 12.78
CA GLN A 98 22.72 2.39 13.23
C GLN A 98 22.77 2.54 14.76
N MET A 99 21.65 2.29 15.44
CA MET A 99 21.59 2.33 16.90
C MET A 99 22.36 1.16 17.51
N ILE A 100 22.12 -0.06 17.00
CA ILE A 100 22.77 -1.27 17.51
C ILE A 100 24.27 -1.25 17.27
N GLN A 101 24.72 -0.82 16.09
CA GLN A 101 26.14 -0.69 15.78
C GLN A 101 26.84 0.24 16.78
N ARG A 102 26.26 1.42 17.02
CA ARG A 102 26.81 2.36 18.03
C ARG A 102 26.79 1.78 19.45
N THR A 103 25.78 0.99 19.82
CA THR A 103 25.78 0.34 21.14
C THR A 103 26.84 -0.74 21.24
N TYR A 104 27.12 -1.45 20.15
CA TYR A 104 28.19 -2.44 20.09
C TYR A 104 29.56 -1.76 20.24
N ASP A 105 29.83 -0.71 19.45
CA ASP A 105 31.08 0.06 19.52
C ASP A 105 31.33 0.64 20.92
N LYS A 106 30.25 1.15 21.55
CA LYS A 106 30.32 1.68 22.91
C LYS A 106 30.59 0.57 23.94
N ALA A 107 29.90 -0.58 23.82
CA ALA A 107 30.12 -1.72 24.70
C ALA A 107 31.54 -2.29 24.55
N GLU A 108 32.07 -2.33 23.32
CA GLU A 108 33.46 -2.69 23.03
C GLU A 108 34.43 -1.74 23.72
N SER A 109 34.23 -0.42 23.59
CA SER A 109 35.08 0.59 24.23
C SER A 109 35.07 0.51 25.77
N MET A 110 33.97 0.05 26.36
CA MET A 110 33.81 -0.12 27.81
C MET A 110 34.24 -1.51 28.30
N GLY A 111 34.51 -2.45 27.39
CA GLY A 111 34.83 -3.85 27.71
C GLY A 111 33.65 -4.65 28.27
N ASP A 112 32.40 -4.21 28.05
CA ASP A 112 31.21 -4.90 28.54
C ASP A 112 30.74 -5.97 27.54
N ALA A 113 31.24 -7.19 27.72
CA ALA A 113 30.88 -8.34 26.89
C ALA A 113 29.39 -8.71 26.98
N ARG A 114 28.70 -8.41 28.09
CA ARG A 114 27.27 -8.74 28.24
C ARG A 114 26.41 -7.78 27.42
N ALA A 115 26.71 -6.49 27.45
CA ALA A 115 26.04 -5.50 26.61
C ALA A 115 26.30 -5.77 25.11
N MET A 116 27.52 -6.20 24.76
CA MET A 116 27.89 -6.60 23.40
C MET A 116 27.06 -7.81 22.91
N ALA A 117 26.95 -8.86 23.73
CA ALA A 117 26.15 -10.04 23.40
C ALA A 117 24.65 -9.70 23.26
N ALA A 118 24.13 -8.81 24.12
CA ALA A 118 22.74 -8.36 24.03
C ALA A 118 22.45 -7.57 22.75
N ALA A 119 23.37 -6.69 22.33
CA ALA A 119 23.26 -5.94 21.08
C ALA A 119 23.28 -6.88 19.86
N ALA A 120 24.18 -7.86 19.83
CA ALA A 120 24.26 -8.87 18.77
C ALA A 120 23.00 -9.76 18.71
N ALA A 121 22.48 -10.18 19.87
CA ALA A 121 21.26 -10.97 19.95
C ALA A 121 20.03 -10.19 19.44
N ALA A 122 19.94 -8.89 19.78
CA ALA A 122 18.90 -8.02 19.26
C ALA A 122 19.01 -7.90 17.73
N TYR A 123 20.22 -7.67 17.20
CA TYR A 123 20.46 -7.60 15.76
C TYR A 123 19.97 -8.86 15.02
N GLY A 124 20.37 -10.04 15.51
CA GLY A 124 19.96 -11.33 14.98
C GLY A 124 18.44 -11.52 14.94
N LYS A 125 17.78 -11.24 16.07
CA LYS A 125 16.34 -11.44 16.24
C LYS A 125 15.51 -10.58 15.29
N TYR A 126 15.84 -9.30 15.14
CA TYR A 126 15.03 -8.38 14.32
C TYR A 126 15.29 -8.49 12.81
N HIS A 127 16.45 -9.02 12.41
CA HIS A 127 16.72 -9.42 11.03
C HIS A 127 16.19 -10.81 10.69
N LEU A 128 15.60 -11.51 11.66
CA LEU A 128 15.10 -12.87 11.48
C LEU A 128 16.21 -13.82 11.00
N LEU A 129 17.47 -13.56 11.41
CA LEU A 129 18.62 -14.40 11.08
C LEU A 129 18.53 -15.81 11.69
N ASP A 130 17.59 -16.04 12.62
CA ASP A 130 17.27 -17.37 13.15
C ASP A 130 16.28 -18.15 12.27
N LYS A 131 15.60 -17.49 11.32
CA LYS A 131 14.61 -18.09 10.43
C LYS A 131 15.21 -18.33 9.07
N GLU A 132 14.66 -19.30 8.37
CA GLU A 132 14.96 -19.48 6.95
C GLU A 132 14.46 -18.28 6.15
N ASP A 133 15.26 -17.89 5.16
CA ASP A 133 14.90 -16.80 4.26
C ASP A 133 13.60 -17.16 3.53
N PRO A 134 12.66 -16.21 3.37
CA PRO A 134 11.45 -16.47 2.61
C PRO A 134 11.84 -16.79 1.17
N VAL A 135 11.52 -18.01 0.74
CA VAL A 135 11.66 -18.39 -0.67
C VAL A 135 10.67 -17.54 -1.46
N ASP A 136 11.17 -16.85 -2.48
CA ASP A 136 10.32 -16.18 -3.44
C ASP A 136 9.61 -17.25 -4.28
N ASN A 137 8.35 -17.50 -3.93
CA ASN A 137 7.50 -18.45 -4.64
C ASN A 137 7.06 -17.92 -6.02
N GLY A 138 7.45 -16.69 -6.41
CA GLY A 138 7.16 -16.12 -7.71
C GLY A 138 5.68 -15.89 -7.95
N TYR A 139 4.89 -15.65 -6.89
CA TYR A 139 3.44 -15.44 -7.00
C TYR A 139 3.08 -14.27 -7.92
N ASP A 140 3.97 -13.26 -8.02
CA ASP A 140 3.82 -12.14 -8.96
C ASP A 140 3.81 -12.56 -10.43
N GLN A 141 4.35 -13.75 -10.75
CA GLN A 141 4.38 -14.30 -12.11
C GLN A 141 3.12 -15.11 -12.44
N ILE A 142 2.27 -15.43 -11.44
CA ILE A 142 1.05 -16.19 -11.67
C ILE A 142 0.01 -15.27 -12.31
N GLN A 143 -0.22 -15.45 -13.60
CA GLN A 143 -1.27 -14.73 -14.31
C GLN A 143 -2.65 -15.29 -13.90
N PRO A 144 -3.61 -14.45 -13.47
CA PRO A 144 -4.97 -14.89 -13.23
C PRO A 144 -5.56 -15.51 -14.49
N GLN A 145 -6.18 -16.68 -14.37
CA GLN A 145 -6.94 -17.26 -15.46
C GLN A 145 -8.19 -16.41 -15.72
N VAL A 146 -8.31 -15.89 -16.93
CA VAL A 146 -9.52 -15.19 -17.39
C VAL A 146 -10.54 -16.21 -17.86
N PHE A 147 -11.55 -16.47 -17.04
CA PHE A 147 -12.71 -17.28 -17.44
C PHE A 147 -13.63 -16.45 -18.35
N ILE A 148 -13.78 -16.88 -19.60
CA ILE A 148 -14.72 -16.27 -20.54
C ILE A 148 -15.93 -17.20 -20.63
N PRO A 149 -17.11 -16.81 -20.09
CA PRO A 149 -18.31 -17.61 -20.25
C PRO A 149 -18.64 -17.73 -21.73
N THR A 150 -18.57 -18.96 -22.25
CA THR A 150 -18.76 -19.24 -23.67
C THR A 150 -20.04 -20.04 -23.87
N THR A 151 -20.92 -19.53 -24.73
CA THR A 151 -22.19 -20.20 -25.08
C THR A 151 -22.00 -21.28 -26.17
N ASP A 152 -20.80 -21.42 -26.73
CA ASP A 152 -20.51 -22.44 -27.75
C ASP A 152 -20.28 -23.82 -27.11
N PRO A 153 -21.19 -24.79 -27.30
CA PRO A 153 -21.08 -26.13 -26.72
C PRO A 153 -19.89 -26.94 -27.25
N ARG A 154 -19.20 -26.45 -28.31
CA ARG A 154 -17.96 -27.07 -28.82
C ARG A 154 -16.82 -27.05 -27.81
N HIS A 155 -16.80 -26.06 -26.90
CA HIS A 155 -15.82 -26.00 -25.82
C HIS A 155 -15.96 -27.17 -24.82
N LEU A 156 -17.14 -27.82 -24.81
CA LEU A 156 -17.44 -29.02 -24.01
C LEU A 156 -17.33 -30.33 -24.83
N GLY A 157 -16.86 -30.27 -26.09
CA GLY A 157 -16.75 -31.43 -26.97
C GLY A 157 -18.07 -31.90 -27.60
N LEU A 158 -19.15 -31.12 -27.48
CA LEU A 158 -20.47 -31.48 -28.02
C LEU A 158 -20.62 -31.04 -29.49
N LYS A 159 -21.29 -31.86 -30.31
CA LYS A 159 -21.62 -31.52 -31.70
C LYS A 159 -22.70 -30.43 -31.73
N ARG A 160 -22.50 -29.40 -32.54
CA ARG A 160 -23.48 -28.29 -32.72
C ARG A 160 -24.75 -28.81 -33.38
N ILE A 161 -25.91 -28.58 -32.76
CA ILE A 161 -27.21 -28.79 -33.40
C ILE A 161 -27.48 -27.61 -34.35
N PRO A 162 -27.75 -27.84 -35.65
CA PRO A 162 -28.15 -26.77 -36.56
C PRO A 162 -29.53 -26.20 -36.17
N ASN A 163 -29.68 -24.88 -36.19
CA ASN A 163 -30.91 -24.16 -35.84
C ASN A 163 -31.48 -24.43 -34.42
N VAL A 164 -30.60 -24.33 -33.42
CA VAL A 164 -30.87 -24.55 -31.97
C VAL A 164 -32.18 -23.90 -31.48
N MET A 165 -32.45 -22.65 -31.86
CA MET A 165 -33.65 -21.94 -31.39
C MET A 165 -34.95 -22.56 -31.93
N THR A 166 -34.91 -23.09 -33.15
CA THR A 166 -36.10 -23.74 -33.74
C THR A 166 -36.34 -25.11 -33.13
N THR A 167 -35.27 -25.85 -32.81
CA THR A 167 -35.38 -27.15 -32.14
C THR A 167 -35.88 -26.98 -30.72
N ILE A 168 -35.40 -25.96 -29.99
CA ILE A 168 -35.90 -25.60 -28.66
C ILE A 168 -37.40 -25.31 -28.72
N LYS A 169 -37.84 -24.40 -29.61
CA LYS A 169 -39.28 -24.08 -29.74
C LYS A 169 -40.13 -25.30 -30.08
N LYS A 170 -39.65 -26.17 -30.96
CA LYS A 170 -40.35 -27.43 -31.31
C LYS A 170 -40.43 -28.40 -30.13
N LEU A 171 -39.35 -28.54 -29.37
CA LEU A 171 -39.30 -29.40 -28.18
C LEU A 171 -40.23 -28.85 -27.10
N ILE A 172 -40.11 -27.56 -26.77
CA ILE A 172 -41.02 -26.88 -25.82
C ILE A 172 -42.46 -27.14 -26.24
N LYS A 173 -42.83 -26.83 -27.49
CA LYS A 173 -44.19 -27.06 -28.00
C LYS A 173 -44.62 -28.53 -27.88
N LYS A 174 -43.76 -29.48 -28.28
CA LYS A 174 -44.05 -30.91 -28.19
C LYS A 174 -44.32 -31.36 -26.76
N TYR A 175 -43.55 -30.87 -25.80
CA TYR A 175 -43.69 -31.25 -24.40
C TYR A 175 -44.81 -30.48 -23.70
N THR A 176 -45.09 -29.22 -24.07
CA THR A 176 -46.24 -28.47 -23.54
C THR A 176 -47.57 -28.96 -24.09
N ASP A 177 -47.62 -29.40 -25.34
CA ASP A 177 -48.87 -29.86 -25.97
C ASP A 177 -49.25 -31.30 -25.54
N ASN A 178 -48.28 -32.11 -25.08
CA ASN A 178 -48.51 -33.51 -24.68
C ASN A 178 -48.51 -33.75 -23.16
N SER A 179 -48.16 -32.76 -22.34
CA SER A 179 -48.27 -32.85 -20.88
C SER A 179 -49.66 -32.36 -20.45
N MET A 180 -50.52 -33.29 -20.06
CA MET A 180 -51.89 -33.00 -19.58
C MET A 180 -51.90 -32.17 -18.28
N ASP A 181 -50.76 -32.03 -17.60
CA ASP A 181 -50.66 -31.50 -16.23
C ASP A 181 -49.86 -30.18 -16.12
N LEU A 182 -49.72 -29.40 -17.20
CA LEU A 182 -49.08 -28.08 -17.12
C LEU A 182 -50.12 -26.97 -16.92
N VAL A 183 -50.26 -26.53 -15.67
CA VAL A 183 -50.95 -25.29 -15.31
C VAL A 183 -50.08 -24.12 -15.78
N LYS A 184 -50.58 -23.32 -16.74
CA LYS A 184 -49.97 -22.02 -17.05
C LYS A 184 -50.28 -21.07 -15.90
N ILE A 185 -49.28 -20.79 -15.07
CA ILE A 185 -49.35 -19.75 -14.06
C ILE A 185 -49.09 -18.42 -14.79
N GLU A 186 -50.08 -17.53 -14.83
CA GLU A 186 -49.89 -16.17 -15.31
C GLU A 186 -49.10 -15.38 -14.26
N ALA A 187 -48.25 -14.44 -14.69
CA ALA A 187 -47.22 -13.83 -13.85
C ALA A 187 -47.74 -13.07 -12.60
N GLU A 188 -49.05 -12.88 -12.48
CA GLU A 188 -49.70 -12.21 -11.35
C GLU A 188 -50.07 -13.17 -10.18
N ASP A 189 -50.09 -14.49 -10.39
CA ASP A 189 -50.44 -15.49 -9.37
C ASP A 189 -49.21 -16.22 -8.78
N TYR A 190 -48.07 -15.54 -8.71
CA TYR A 190 -46.85 -16.06 -8.08
C TYR A 190 -46.94 -15.94 -6.56
N ASP A 191 -47.38 -16.99 -5.87
CA ASP A 191 -47.30 -17.08 -4.41
C ASP A 191 -45.96 -17.74 -4.03
N GLU A 192 -45.04 -16.97 -3.41
CA GLU A 192 -43.68 -17.41 -3.03
C GLU A 192 -43.62 -18.61 -2.07
N GLN A 193 -44.77 -19.01 -1.52
CA GLN A 193 -44.87 -20.01 -0.46
C GLN A 193 -44.73 -21.48 -0.92
N LEU A 194 -44.67 -21.76 -2.23
CA LEU A 194 -44.59 -23.14 -2.74
C LEU A 194 -43.18 -23.74 -2.80
N LEU A 195 -42.15 -23.03 -2.31
CA LEU A 195 -40.75 -23.48 -2.28
C LEU A 195 -40.34 -24.15 -0.95
N GLU A 196 -41.27 -24.76 -0.23
CA GLU A 196 -40.90 -25.65 0.88
C GLU A 196 -40.44 -27.00 0.32
N TYR A 197 -39.11 -27.15 0.26
CA TYR A 197 -38.41 -28.39 0.04
C TYR A 197 -38.85 -29.45 1.06
N THR A 198 -39.54 -30.50 0.62
CA THR A 198 -39.69 -31.72 1.42
C THR A 198 -38.45 -32.60 1.23
N PRO A 199 -37.75 -32.99 2.31
CA PRO A 199 -36.56 -33.82 2.20
C PRO A 199 -36.90 -35.18 1.58
N THR A 200 -36.07 -35.63 0.63
CA THR A 200 -36.06 -36.99 0.08
C THR A 200 -36.08 -38.04 1.20
N GLU A 201 -37.09 -38.91 1.18
CA GLU A 201 -37.13 -40.11 2.00
C GLU A 201 -35.90 -40.99 1.68
N GLU A 202 -35.20 -41.42 2.73
CA GLU A 202 -34.07 -42.34 2.67
C GLU A 202 -34.49 -43.66 2.04
N ILE A 203 -33.89 -44.02 0.91
CA ILE A 203 -33.96 -45.37 0.36
C ILE A 203 -33.17 -46.27 1.33
N LYS A 204 -33.88 -47.10 2.10
CA LYS A 204 -33.27 -48.19 2.85
C LYS A 204 -32.69 -49.20 1.87
N GLU A 205 -31.36 -49.31 1.86
CA GLU A 205 -30.66 -50.45 1.28
C GLU A 205 -30.94 -51.69 2.14
N ASP A 206 -31.89 -52.52 1.72
CA ASP A 206 -31.98 -53.88 2.23
C ASP A 206 -30.92 -54.73 1.49
N ALA A 207 -29.82 -54.98 2.18
CA ALA A 207 -28.82 -55.98 1.82
C ALA A 207 -29.19 -57.33 2.46
N GLN A 208 -29.33 -58.35 1.59
CA GLN A 208 -29.38 -59.80 1.81
C GLN A 208 -30.70 -60.42 2.28
#